data_AF-A0A6J8D3T0-F1
#
_entry.id   AF-A0A6J8D3T0-F1
#
_cell.length_a   1.000
_cell.length_b   1.000
_cell.length_c   1.000
_cell.angle_alpha   90.00
_cell.angle_beta   90.00
_cell.angle_gamma   90.00
#
_symmetry.space_group_name_H-M   'P 1'
#
loop_
_entity.id
_entity.type
_entity.pdbx_description
1 polymer ?
#
loop_
_entity_poly.entity_id
_entity_poly.type
_entity_poly.pdbx_seq_one_letter_code
_entity_poly.pdbx_strand_id
1 'polypeptide(L)'
;MDDLYIPDKKLWSKIVNQSIEIQEENICKSSIQFRPELCRYYKIQNRLTIHRLLRLALVNPRLNYKLLVMVKLGSITIKDGQCSICGCHSTDVVQHLILYCEKLSDARNSMFYGIVDVLPVQESVRFFQQDDSDIIVALLGGITDFMQSVNSDNWSNKMCCLADHIFHLYGKFKGELSEHRFNF
;
A
#
# COMPACT_ATOMS: atom_id res chain seq x y z
N MET A 1 4.92 -48.15 19.58
CA MET A 1 5.75 -47.68 18.46
C MET A 1 4.81 -46.91 17.58
N ASP A 2 4.90 -45.58 17.60
CA ASP A 2 4.07 -44.74 16.74
C ASP A 2 4.54 -44.92 15.30
N ASP A 3 3.63 -45.38 14.44
CA ASP A 3 3.89 -45.49 13.01
C ASP A 3 4.26 -44.11 12.48
N LEU A 4 5.48 -44.00 11.92
CA LEU A 4 5.92 -42.80 11.23
C LEU A 4 5.00 -42.58 10.02
N TYR A 5 4.05 -41.67 10.16
CA TYR A 5 3.22 -41.24 9.05
C TYR A 5 4.10 -40.51 8.02
N ILE A 6 4.39 -41.20 6.91
CA ILE A 6 5.07 -40.61 5.76
C ILE A 6 3.97 -40.01 4.86
N PRO A 7 3.89 -38.68 4.71
CA PRO A 7 2.90 -38.06 3.86
C PRO A 7 3.07 -38.50 2.40
N ASP A 8 1.96 -38.60 1.67
CA ASP A 8 2.04 -38.90 0.23
C ASP A 8 2.82 -37.80 -0.52
N LYS A 9 3.30 -38.12 -1.72
CA LYS A 9 4.13 -37.20 -2.52
C LYS A 9 3.46 -35.85 -2.80
N LYS A 10 2.13 -35.79 -2.94
CA LYS A 10 1.39 -34.53 -3.18
C LYS A 10 1.36 -33.69 -1.91
N LEU A 11 1.04 -34.31 -0.76
CA LEU A 11 1.05 -33.64 0.53
C LEU A 11 2.47 -33.16 0.88
N TRP A 12 3.48 -33.99 0.65
CA TRP A 12 4.88 -33.62 0.86
C TRP A 12 5.31 -32.46 -0.03
N SER A 13 4.97 -32.49 -1.33
CA SER A 13 5.25 -31.37 -2.24
C SER A 13 4.58 -30.08 -1.79
N LYS A 14 3.36 -30.14 -1.26
CA LYS A 14 2.67 -28.97 -0.71
C LYS A 14 3.38 -28.42 0.52
N ILE A 15 3.81 -29.28 1.44
CA ILE A 15 4.57 -28.89 2.65
C ILE A 15 5.90 -28.23 2.28
N VAL A 16 6.64 -28.82 1.35
CA VAL A 16 7.93 -28.28 0.88
C VAL A 16 7.75 -26.93 0.23
N ASN A 17 6.78 -26.79 -0.69
CA ASN A 17 6.51 -25.50 -1.34
C ASN A 17 6.11 -24.42 -0.33
N GLN A 18 5.23 -24.74 0.63
CA GLN A 18 4.86 -23.79 1.69
C GLN A 18 6.07 -23.37 2.54
N SER A 19 6.98 -24.30 2.82
CA SER A 19 8.20 -24.01 3.59
C SER A 19 9.16 -23.10 2.82
N ILE A 20 9.30 -23.31 1.50
CA ILE A 20 10.07 -22.43 0.61
C ILE A 20 9.45 -21.04 0.58
N GLU A 21 8.13 -20.91 0.34
CA GLU A 21 7.42 -19.63 0.33
C GLU A 21 7.62 -18.84 1.63
N ILE A 22 7.48 -19.51 2.79
CA ILE A 22 7.71 -18.89 4.11
C ILE A 22 9.16 -18.43 4.26
N GLN A 23 10.12 -19.25 3.82
CA GLN A 23 11.54 -18.91 3.89
C GLN A 23 11.87 -17.69 3.02
N GLU A 24 11.36 -17.65 1.79
CA GLU A 24 11.54 -16.51 0.87
C GLU A 24 10.92 -15.23 1.44
N GLU A 25 9.71 -15.31 2.01
CA GLU A 25 9.08 -14.17 2.68
C GLU A 25 9.92 -13.66 3.86
N ASN A 26 10.51 -14.56 4.65
CA ASN A 26 11.36 -14.20 5.78
C ASN A 26 12.67 -13.54 5.33
N ILE A 27 13.30 -14.03 4.25
CA ILE A 27 14.48 -13.40 3.64
C ILE A 27 14.14 -12.01 3.11
N CYS A 28 12.97 -11.88 2.48
CA CYS A 28 12.47 -10.60 1.99
C CYS A 28 12.27 -9.60 3.14
N LYS A 29 11.64 -10.04 4.25
CA LYS A 29 11.41 -9.22 5.44
C LYS A 29 12.70 -8.85 6.18
N SER A 30 13.67 -9.76 6.28
CA SER A 30 14.96 -9.45 6.92
C SER A 30 15.78 -8.44 6.10
N SER A 31 15.62 -8.45 4.78
CA SER A 31 16.28 -7.50 3.88
C SER A 31 15.83 -6.04 4.10
N ILE A 32 14.65 -5.81 4.70
CA ILE A 32 14.12 -4.48 5.02
C ILE A 32 15.06 -3.69 5.92
N GLN A 33 15.67 -4.36 6.92
CA GLN A 33 16.58 -3.71 7.87
C GLN A 33 17.76 -3.02 7.17
N PHE A 34 18.16 -3.53 6.01
CA PHE A 34 19.27 -3.00 5.22
C PHE A 34 18.82 -2.02 4.14
N ARG A 35 17.51 -1.80 3.97
CA ARG A 35 16.90 -0.97 2.92
C ARG A 35 15.73 -0.14 3.48
N PRO A 36 15.96 0.77 4.44
CA PRO A 36 14.90 1.57 5.07
C PRO A 36 14.13 2.43 4.06
N GLU A 37 14.75 2.83 2.95
CA GLU A 37 14.10 3.57 1.87
C GLU A 37 12.98 2.78 1.18
N LEU A 38 12.96 1.45 1.33
CA LEU A 38 11.93 0.56 0.79
C LEU A 38 10.87 0.17 1.83
N CYS A 39 10.94 0.70 3.06
CA CYS A 39 10.06 0.30 4.17
C CYS A 39 8.57 0.41 3.80
N ARG A 40 8.13 1.51 3.17
CA ARG A 40 6.74 1.65 2.68
C ARG A 40 6.37 0.53 1.71
N TYR A 41 7.21 0.28 0.70
CA TYR A 41 6.94 -0.76 -0.29
C TYR A 41 6.74 -2.11 0.39
N TYR A 42 7.61 -2.48 1.33
CA TYR A 42 7.48 -3.74 2.05
C TYR A 42 6.29 -3.82 3.00
N LYS A 43 5.89 -2.70 3.62
CA LYS A 43 4.64 -2.65 4.42
C LYS A 43 3.41 -2.88 3.54
N ILE A 44 3.40 -2.31 2.33
CA ILE A 44 2.30 -2.48 1.38
C ILE A 44 2.31 -3.91 0.78
N GLN A 45 3.48 -4.33 0.30
CA GLN A 45 3.75 -5.63 -0.31
C GLN A 45 4.33 -6.59 0.73
N ASN A 46 3.51 -6.98 1.71
CA ASN A 46 3.94 -7.78 2.86
C ASN A 46 4.04 -9.29 2.59
N ARG A 47 3.79 -9.72 1.34
CA ARG A 47 3.90 -11.10 0.83
C ARG A 47 4.52 -11.09 -0.56
N LEU A 48 5.10 -12.21 -0.98
CA LEU A 48 5.70 -12.35 -2.33
C LEU A 48 4.67 -12.60 -3.46
N THR A 49 3.37 -12.63 -3.14
CA THR A 49 2.29 -12.79 -4.11
C THR A 49 2.00 -11.51 -4.88
N ILE A 50 1.35 -11.59 -6.06
CA ILE A 50 0.92 -10.41 -6.84
C ILE A 50 0.20 -9.36 -5.97
N HIS A 51 0.64 -8.10 -6.05
CA HIS A 51 0.09 -6.96 -5.33
C HIS A 51 -1.44 -6.89 -5.45
N ARG A 52 -2.17 -6.65 -4.35
CA ARG A 52 -3.65 -6.67 -4.34
C ARG A 52 -4.27 -5.66 -5.30
N LEU A 53 -3.74 -4.43 -5.35
CA LEU A 53 -4.21 -3.42 -6.31
C LEU A 53 -3.95 -3.83 -7.77
N LEU A 54 -2.88 -4.59 -8.04
CA LEU A 54 -2.63 -5.12 -9.39
C LEU A 54 -3.65 -6.21 -9.73
N ARG A 55 -3.97 -7.11 -8.78
CA ARG A 55 -5.08 -8.06 -8.94
C ARG A 55 -6.41 -7.34 -9.17
N LEU A 56 -6.68 -6.26 -8.44
CA LEU A 56 -7.89 -5.44 -8.63
C LEU A 56 -7.92 -4.75 -9.99
N ALA A 57 -6.78 -4.30 -10.51
CA ALA A 57 -6.68 -3.69 -11.83
C ALA A 57 -7.00 -4.69 -12.96
N LEU A 58 -6.62 -5.96 -12.79
CA LEU A 58 -6.96 -7.03 -13.75
C LEU A 58 -8.45 -7.33 -13.80
N VAL A 59 -9.15 -7.26 -12.66
CA VAL A 59 -10.62 -7.50 -12.60
C VAL A 59 -11.46 -6.25 -12.85
N ASN A 60 -10.87 -5.05 -12.72
CA ASN A 60 -11.52 -3.76 -13.00
C ASN A 60 -10.74 -2.95 -14.06
N PRO A 61 -10.79 -3.33 -15.36
CA PRO A 61 -9.99 -2.67 -16.40
C PRO A 61 -10.22 -1.15 -16.51
N ARG A 62 -11.42 -0.68 -16.21
CA ARG A 62 -11.78 0.75 -16.22
C ARG A 62 -11.03 1.57 -15.16
N LEU A 63 -10.59 0.94 -14.08
CA LEU A 63 -9.86 1.57 -12.97
C LEU A 63 -8.36 1.28 -13.02
N ASN A 64 -7.89 0.52 -14.01
CA ASN A 64 -6.52 0.02 -14.09
C ASN A 64 -5.49 1.14 -13.90
N TYR A 65 -5.59 2.22 -14.67
CA TYR A 65 -4.65 3.34 -14.57
C TYR A 65 -4.63 3.98 -13.18
N LYS A 66 -5.80 4.12 -12.53
CA LYS A 66 -5.93 4.74 -11.21
C LYS A 66 -5.30 3.85 -10.13
N LEU A 67 -5.56 2.55 -10.19
CA LEU A 67 -4.98 1.56 -9.29
C LEU A 67 -3.46 1.43 -9.47
N LEU A 68 -2.96 1.50 -10.71
CA LEU A 68 -1.52 1.49 -10.99
C LEU A 68 -0.81 2.75 -10.47
N VAL A 69 -1.48 3.91 -10.45
CA VAL A 69 -0.92 5.11 -9.80
C VAL A 69 -0.67 4.86 -8.31
N MET A 70 -1.59 4.19 -7.62
CA MET A 70 -1.44 3.86 -6.20
C MET A 70 -0.29 2.87 -5.98
N VAL A 71 -0.17 1.84 -6.83
CA VAL A 71 0.99 0.92 -6.83
C VAL A 71 2.29 1.69 -7.02
N LYS A 72 2.33 2.62 -7.99
CA LYS A 72 3.49 3.47 -8.25
C LYS A 72 3.85 4.29 -7.02
N LEU A 73 2.89 4.96 -6.38
CA LEU A 73 3.12 5.74 -5.16
C LEU A 73 3.68 4.88 -4.02
N GLY A 74 3.14 3.66 -3.85
CA GLY A 74 3.63 2.70 -2.86
C GLY A 74 5.06 2.23 -3.10
N SER A 75 5.48 2.18 -4.36
CA SER A 75 6.82 1.75 -4.76
C SER A 75 7.91 2.84 -4.64
N ILE A 76 7.54 4.12 -4.56
CA ILE A 76 8.54 5.20 -4.50
C ILE A 76 9.34 5.07 -3.21
N THR A 77 10.68 5.12 -3.34
CA THR A 77 11.60 5.05 -2.21
C THR A 77 11.42 6.25 -1.28
N ILE A 78 11.41 6.00 0.02
CA ILE A 78 11.46 7.04 1.05
C ILE A 78 12.84 7.70 0.99
N LYS A 79 12.85 9.01 0.77
CA LYS A 79 14.07 9.81 0.68
C LYS A 79 13.79 11.19 1.23
N ASP A 80 14.74 11.69 2.00
CA ASP A 80 14.74 13.07 2.47
C ASP A 80 14.79 14.02 1.26
N GLY A 81 13.94 15.04 1.29
CA GLY A 81 13.82 15.97 0.18
C GLY A 81 13.02 17.21 0.55
N GLN A 82 13.07 18.19 -0.35
CA GLN A 82 12.22 19.37 -0.26
C GLN A 82 11.05 19.19 -1.22
N CYS A 83 9.83 19.38 -0.73
CA CYS A 83 8.64 19.42 -1.57
C CYS A 83 8.69 20.66 -2.46
N SER A 84 8.72 20.51 -3.79
CA SER A 84 8.73 21.64 -4.73
C SER A 84 7.43 22.44 -4.72
N ILE A 85 6.33 21.85 -4.24
CA ILE A 85 5.02 22.48 -4.23
C ILE A 85 4.90 23.50 -3.09
N CYS A 86 5.29 23.12 -1.88
CA CYS A 86 5.15 23.99 -0.70
C CYS A 86 6.48 24.44 -0.09
N GLY A 87 7.61 23.93 -0.57
CA GLY A 87 8.95 24.24 -0.07
C GLY A 87 9.31 23.57 1.26
N CYS A 88 8.44 22.75 1.85
CA CYS A 88 8.72 22.09 3.13
C CYS A 88 9.68 20.91 2.96
N HIS A 89 10.56 20.72 3.94
CA HIS A 89 11.38 19.53 4.02
C HIS A 89 10.56 18.33 4.53
N SER A 90 10.78 17.15 3.98
CA SER A 90 10.14 15.92 4.41
C SER A 90 11.08 14.73 4.23
N THR A 91 11.01 13.79 5.17
CA THR A 91 11.71 12.51 5.10
C THR A 91 11.03 11.52 4.16
N ASP A 92 9.75 11.77 3.84
CA ASP A 92 8.95 10.97 2.93
C ASP A 92 8.05 11.88 2.10
N VAL A 93 8.54 12.24 0.91
CA VAL A 93 7.84 13.15 -0.02
C VAL A 93 6.44 12.64 -0.37
N VAL A 94 6.22 11.34 -0.53
CA VAL A 94 4.89 10.80 -0.86
C VAL A 94 3.94 10.94 0.33
N GLN A 95 4.41 10.66 1.55
CA GLN A 95 3.61 10.89 2.75
C GLN A 95 3.25 12.38 2.89
N HIS A 96 4.23 13.25 2.69
CA HIS A 96 4.00 14.69 2.72
C HIS A 96 2.95 15.13 1.70
N LEU A 97 3.07 14.71 0.43
CA LEU A 97 2.14 15.09 -0.63
C LEU A 97 0.70 14.59 -0.38
N ILE A 98 0.55 13.40 0.22
CA ILE A 98 -0.76 12.80 0.45
C ILE A 98 -1.41 13.32 1.75
N LEU A 99 -0.64 13.51 2.83
CA LEU A 99 -1.19 13.84 4.15
C LEU A 99 -0.97 15.29 4.57
N TYR A 100 0.11 15.94 4.15
CA TYR A 100 0.61 17.14 4.83
C TYR A 100 0.74 18.40 3.98
N CYS A 101 0.94 18.27 2.67
CA CYS A 101 1.23 19.42 1.82
C CYS A 101 0.09 20.45 1.90
N GLU A 102 0.38 21.62 2.48
CA GLU A 102 -0.61 22.66 2.72
C GLU A 102 -1.18 23.21 1.41
N LYS A 103 -0.36 23.26 0.37
CA LYS A 103 -0.78 23.69 -0.98
C LYS A 103 -1.70 22.69 -1.68
N LEU A 104 -1.88 21.50 -1.10
CA LEU A 104 -2.80 20.47 -1.56
C LEU A 104 -3.99 20.27 -0.60
N SER A 105 -4.20 21.17 0.36
CA SER A 105 -5.23 21.03 1.41
C SER A 105 -6.61 20.73 0.85
N ASP A 106 -7.04 21.44 -0.18
CA ASP A 106 -8.41 21.31 -0.72
C ASP A 106 -8.61 19.95 -1.38
N ALA A 107 -7.64 19.52 -2.19
CA ALA A 107 -7.67 18.23 -2.86
C ALA A 107 -7.56 17.07 -1.85
N ARG A 108 -6.72 17.23 -0.82
CA ARG A 108 -6.58 16.24 0.25
C ARG A 108 -7.85 16.15 1.10
N ASN A 109 -8.44 17.27 1.47
CA ASN A 109 -9.69 17.29 2.23
C ASN A 109 -10.83 16.64 1.43
N SER A 110 -10.91 16.90 0.12
CA SER A 110 -11.85 16.20 -0.76
C SER A 110 -11.62 14.68 -0.78
N MET A 111 -10.36 14.22 -0.79
CA MET A 111 -10.04 12.80 -0.66
C MET A 111 -10.49 12.24 0.69
N PHE A 112 -10.21 12.94 1.81
CA PHE A 112 -10.63 12.49 3.14
C PHE A 112 -12.15 12.47 3.30
N TYR A 113 -12.89 13.44 2.76
CA TYR A 113 -14.35 13.38 2.73
C TYR A 113 -14.85 12.17 1.93
N GLY A 114 -14.22 11.86 0.79
CA GLY A 114 -14.51 10.63 0.05
C GLY A 114 -14.29 9.35 0.86
N ILE A 115 -13.27 9.30 1.72
CA ILE A 115 -13.06 8.18 2.65
C ILE A 115 -14.21 8.10 3.66
N VAL A 116 -14.60 9.22 4.26
CA VAL A 116 -15.70 9.29 5.23
C VAL A 116 -17.02 8.84 4.59
N ASP A 117 -17.26 9.17 3.33
CA ASP A 117 -18.48 8.78 2.61
C ASP A 117 -18.50 7.27 2.26
N VAL A 118 -17.32 6.68 2.02
CA VAL A 118 -17.17 5.26 1.67
C VAL A 118 -17.17 4.35 2.90
N LEU A 119 -16.76 4.87 4.07
CA LEU A 119 -16.65 4.11 5.31
C LEU A 119 -17.80 4.39 6.27
N PRO A 120 -18.37 3.37 6.94
CA PRO A 120 -19.18 3.58 8.13
C PRO A 120 -18.46 4.48 9.13
N VAL A 121 -19.21 5.31 9.86
CA VAL A 121 -18.67 6.30 10.82
C VAL A 121 -17.65 5.69 11.79
N GLN A 122 -17.92 4.50 12.31
CA GLN A 122 -17.00 3.83 13.24
C GLN A 122 -15.70 3.39 12.55
N GLU A 123 -15.76 2.94 11.30
CA GLU A 123 -14.59 2.57 10.51
C GLU A 123 -13.77 3.80 10.11
N SER A 124 -14.43 4.92 9.75
CA SER A 124 -13.71 6.15 9.41
C SER A 124 -12.98 6.73 10.62
N VAL A 125 -13.61 6.76 11.80
CA VAL A 125 -12.94 7.17 13.04
C VAL A 125 -11.72 6.29 13.33
N ARG A 126 -11.88 4.96 13.26
CA ARG A 126 -10.74 4.03 13.45
C ARG A 126 -9.65 4.23 12.41
N PHE A 127 -10.02 4.52 11.17
CA PHE A 127 -9.06 4.78 10.10
C PHE A 127 -8.18 5.99 10.41
N PHE A 128 -8.77 7.11 10.86
CA PHE A 128 -8.05 8.35 11.19
C PHE A 128 -7.35 8.33 12.56
N GLN A 129 -7.58 7.29 13.39
CA GLN A 129 -6.86 7.07 14.65
C GLN A 129 -5.55 6.30 14.48
N GLN A 130 -5.27 5.77 13.29
CA GLN A 130 -4.01 5.10 12.98
C GLN A 130 -2.86 6.10 12.88
N ASP A 131 -1.63 5.60 13.04
CA ASP A 131 -0.44 6.38 12.71
C ASP A 131 -0.38 6.67 11.20
N ASP A 132 0.24 7.78 10.82
CA ASP A 132 0.28 8.22 9.42
C ASP A 132 0.94 7.21 8.47
N SER A 133 1.90 6.44 8.98
CA SER A 133 2.55 5.38 8.22
C SER A 133 1.51 4.32 7.81
N ASP A 134 0.60 3.97 8.72
CA ASP A 134 -0.43 2.98 8.47
C ASP A 134 -1.57 3.56 7.63
N ILE A 135 -1.91 4.85 7.82
CA ILE A 135 -2.84 5.57 6.92
C ILE A 135 -2.33 5.52 5.48
N ILE A 136 -1.06 5.87 5.23
CA ILE A 136 -0.45 5.80 3.88
C ILE A 136 -0.48 4.38 3.34
N VAL A 137 -0.09 3.39 4.15
CA VAL A 137 -0.06 1.98 3.73
C VAL A 137 -1.46 1.51 3.34
N ALA A 138 -2.48 1.82 4.13
CA ALA A 138 -3.87 1.49 3.84
C ALA A 138 -4.39 2.19 2.58
N LEU A 139 -4.13 3.50 2.43
CA LEU A 139 -4.48 4.27 1.23
C LEU A 139 -3.84 3.70 -0.03
N LEU A 140 -2.66 3.10 0.07
CA LEU A 140 -1.93 2.52 -1.06
C LEU A 140 -2.15 1.00 -1.20
N GLY A 141 -3.13 0.45 -0.47
CA GLY A 141 -3.61 -0.92 -0.62
C GLY A 141 -2.84 -2.00 0.14
N GLY A 142 -1.97 -1.61 1.06
CA GLY A 142 -1.28 -2.50 2.00
C GLY A 142 -2.20 -3.02 3.10
N ILE A 143 -1.89 -4.16 3.71
CA ILE A 143 -2.74 -4.74 4.77
C ILE A 143 -2.29 -4.23 6.14
N THR A 144 -3.07 -3.33 6.73
CA THR A 144 -2.93 -2.88 8.13
C THR A 144 -3.88 -3.65 9.06
N ASP A 145 -3.69 -3.52 10.37
CA ASP A 145 -4.57 -4.12 11.38
C ASP A 145 -6.02 -3.64 11.24
N PHE A 146 -6.21 -2.36 10.89
CA PHE A 146 -7.52 -1.82 10.52
C PHE A 146 -8.13 -2.60 9.36
N MET A 147 -7.38 -2.83 8.29
CA MET A 147 -7.86 -3.55 7.11
C MET A 147 -8.12 -5.02 7.34
N GLN A 148 -7.47 -5.66 8.32
CA GLN A 148 -7.82 -7.02 8.71
C GLN A 148 -9.17 -7.06 9.44
N SER A 149 -9.54 -5.98 10.14
CA SER A 149 -10.83 -5.87 10.82
C SER A 149 -12.02 -5.54 9.90
N VAL A 150 -11.74 -4.96 8.73
CA VAL A 150 -12.73 -4.73 7.67
C VAL A 150 -12.65 -5.92 6.70
N ASN A 151 -13.75 -6.66 6.50
CA ASN A 151 -13.76 -7.82 5.59
C ASN A 151 -13.04 -7.51 4.25
N SER A 152 -12.11 -8.38 3.84
CA SER A 152 -11.20 -8.17 2.71
C SER A 152 -11.89 -7.91 1.35
N ASP A 153 -13.08 -8.46 1.14
CA ASP A 153 -13.89 -8.23 -0.07
C ASP A 153 -14.54 -6.84 -0.03
N ASN A 154 -15.01 -6.43 1.15
CA ASN A 154 -15.57 -5.11 1.37
C ASN A 154 -14.49 -4.03 1.13
N TRP A 155 -13.28 -4.26 1.63
CA TRP A 155 -12.18 -3.33 1.42
C TRP A 155 -11.77 -3.20 -0.05
N SER A 156 -11.75 -4.30 -0.80
CA SER A 156 -11.39 -4.26 -2.23
C SER A 156 -12.32 -3.36 -3.05
N ASN A 157 -13.62 -3.39 -2.73
CA ASN A 157 -14.61 -2.49 -3.31
C ASN A 157 -14.41 -1.04 -2.86
N LYS A 158 -14.14 -0.82 -1.57
CA LYS A 158 -13.82 0.51 -1.03
C LYS A 158 -12.59 1.11 -1.71
N MET A 159 -11.54 0.31 -1.95
CA MET A 159 -10.34 0.74 -2.66
C MET A 159 -10.61 1.17 -4.10
N CYS A 160 -11.55 0.53 -4.79
CA CYS A 160 -11.96 0.96 -6.12
C CYS A 160 -12.59 2.36 -6.09
N CYS A 161 -13.37 2.68 -5.05
CA CYS A 161 -13.91 4.03 -4.84
C CYS A 161 -12.81 5.03 -4.47
N LEU A 162 -11.88 4.65 -3.58
CA LEU A 162 -10.79 5.52 -3.13
C LEU A 162 -9.77 5.83 -4.22
N ALA A 163 -9.60 4.93 -5.19
CA ALA A 163 -8.68 5.11 -6.30
C ALA A 163 -8.94 6.41 -7.07
N ASP A 164 -10.19 6.84 -7.17
CA ASP A 164 -10.57 8.08 -7.86
C ASP A 164 -10.07 9.32 -7.13
N HIS A 165 -10.22 9.35 -5.81
CA HIS A 165 -9.77 10.46 -4.98
C HIS A 165 -8.24 10.58 -4.96
N ILE A 166 -7.55 9.46 -4.78
CA ILE A 166 -6.07 9.43 -4.81
C ILE A 166 -5.57 9.82 -6.19
N PHE A 167 -6.23 9.36 -7.26
CA PHE A 167 -5.87 9.72 -8.61
C PHE A 167 -6.04 11.22 -8.89
N HIS A 168 -7.12 11.82 -8.41
CA HIS A 168 -7.34 13.27 -8.51
C HIS A 168 -6.23 14.05 -7.80
N LEU A 169 -5.88 13.64 -6.57
CA LEU A 169 -4.80 14.24 -5.80
C LEU A 169 -3.44 14.06 -6.51
N TYR A 170 -3.15 12.86 -7.02
CA TYR A 170 -1.94 12.59 -7.81
C TYR A 170 -1.83 13.53 -9.02
N GLY A 171 -2.94 13.84 -9.68
CA GLY A 171 -2.98 14.79 -10.78
C GLY A 171 -2.39 16.18 -10.43
N LYS A 172 -2.46 16.58 -9.16
CA LYS A 172 -1.93 17.86 -8.65
C LYS A 172 -0.43 17.85 -8.40
N PHE A 173 0.17 16.68 -8.13
CA PHE A 173 1.57 16.57 -7.74
C PHE A 173 2.41 15.63 -8.61
N LYS A 174 1.86 15.03 -9.68
CA LYS A 174 2.58 14.06 -10.52
C LYS A 174 3.91 14.56 -11.10
N GLY A 175 4.04 15.88 -11.30
CA GLY A 175 5.27 16.53 -11.78
C GLY A 175 6.39 16.53 -10.74
N GLU A 176 6.05 16.50 -9.45
CA GLU A 176 7.04 16.42 -8.38
C GLU A 176 7.76 15.06 -8.37
N LEU A 177 7.00 14.01 -8.66
CA LEU A 177 7.52 12.65 -8.58
C LEU A 177 8.37 12.23 -9.79
N SER A 178 8.58 13.10 -10.79
CA SER A 178 9.48 12.78 -11.91
C SER A 178 10.95 12.73 -11.50
N GLU A 179 11.34 13.43 -10.44
CA GLU A 179 12.72 13.42 -9.92
C GLU A 179 13.02 12.19 -9.05
N HIS A 180 11.97 11.53 -8.54
CA HIS A 180 12.07 10.34 -7.70
C HIS A 180 11.93 9.02 -8.48
N ARG A 181 12.16 9.02 -9.79
CA ARG A 181 12.12 7.80 -10.62
C ARG A 181 13.24 6.84 -10.22
N PHE A 182 12.94 5.54 -10.28
CA PHE A 182 13.91 4.47 -10.12
C PHE A 182 15.04 4.62 -11.16
N ASN A 183 16.26 4.93 -10.68
CA ASN A 183 17.48 4.55 -11.38
C ASN A 183 17.65 3.05 -11.07
N PHE A 184 17.21 2.19 -11.99
CA PHE A 184 17.61 0.78 -12.00
C PHE A 184 19.04 0.67 -12.52
#